data_AF-L5LJ48-F1
#
_entry.id   AF-L5LJ48-F1
#
_cell.length_a   1.000
_cell.length_b   1.000
_cell.length_c   1.000
_cell.angle_alpha   90.00
_cell.angle_beta   90.00
_cell.angle_gamma   90.00
#
_symmetry.space_group_name_H-M   'P 1'
#
loop_
_entity.id
_entity.type
_entity.pdbx_description
1 polymer ?
#
loop_
_entity_poly.entity_id
_entity_poly.type
_entity_poly.pdbx_seq_one_letter_code
_entity_poly.pdbx_strand_id
1 'polypeptide(L)'
;MEGKAMVLADGGVVCIDKSDQTREDDCVAIHEAMEQQTISIAKAGITTTLNFPCSVLASANLVFGPWDETKGEDNIDFMPTILSHFDTIFIIKDEHNKERDLMLAKHVITLHLCAQTQTQAVEEEVDLIKMKKFIAYC
;
A
#
# COMPACT_ATOMS: atom_id res chain seq x y z
N MET A 1 0.13 -10.37 17.95
CA MET A 1 -1.09 -10.91 17.29
C MET A 1 -0.90 -10.82 15.78
N GLU A 2 0.32 -11.06 15.29
CA GLU A 2 0.81 -10.42 14.07
C GLU A 2 0.52 -11.15 12.74
N GLY A 3 0.35 -12.48 12.71
CA GLY A 3 0.16 -13.18 11.42
C GLY A 3 -1.28 -13.26 10.89
N LYS A 4 -2.28 -12.81 11.65
CA LYS A 4 -3.70 -13.15 11.37
C LYS A 4 -4.24 -12.51 10.10
N ALA A 5 -3.90 -11.25 9.85
CA ALA A 5 -4.39 -10.54 8.67
C ALA A 5 -3.82 -11.15 7.39
N MET A 6 -2.54 -11.53 7.44
CA MET A 6 -1.84 -12.17 6.33
C MET A 6 -2.44 -13.54 6.04
N VAL A 7 -2.62 -14.41 7.03
CA VAL A 7 -3.25 -15.72 6.83
C VAL A 7 -4.66 -15.64 6.23
N LEU A 8 -5.41 -14.57 6.52
CA LEU A 8 -6.76 -14.37 5.97
C LEU A 8 -6.76 -13.87 4.52
N ALA A 9 -5.63 -13.35 4.03
CA ALA A 9 -5.49 -12.78 2.70
C ALA A 9 -4.86 -13.75 1.69
N ASP A 10 -4.95 -15.06 1.94
CA ASP A 10 -4.52 -16.11 1.01
C ASP A 10 -5.13 -15.92 -0.39
N GLY A 11 -4.29 -15.81 -1.42
CA GLY A 11 -4.69 -15.54 -2.81
C GLY A 11 -5.16 -14.10 -3.08
N GLY A 12 -4.98 -13.18 -2.14
CA GLY A 12 -5.43 -11.79 -2.23
C GLY A 12 -4.30 -10.76 -2.14
N VAL A 13 -4.64 -9.58 -1.62
CA VAL A 13 -3.72 -8.46 -1.42
C VAL A 13 -3.77 -8.02 0.05
N VAL A 14 -2.60 -7.84 0.67
CA VAL A 14 -2.46 -7.25 2.00
C VAL A 14 -1.98 -5.81 1.86
N CYS A 15 -2.76 -4.86 2.40
CA CYS A 15 -2.39 -3.46 2.44
C CYS A 15 -1.84 -3.08 3.81
N ILE A 16 -0.63 -2.50 3.85
CA ILE A 16 0.05 -2.02 5.06
C ILE A 16 0.18 -0.50 4.94
N ASP A 17 -0.33 0.22 5.93
CA ASP A 17 -0.16 1.67 6.02
C ASP A 17 0.87 2.01 7.09
N LYS A 18 1.69 3.04 6.83
CA LYS A 18 2.77 3.52 7.71
C LYS A 18 3.75 2.40 8.10
N SER A 19 4.28 1.70 7.11
CA SER A 19 5.32 0.68 7.35
C SER A 19 6.63 1.27 7.91
N ASP A 20 6.79 2.59 7.93
CA ASP A 20 7.86 3.30 8.64
C ASP A 20 7.64 3.37 10.17
N GLN A 21 6.40 3.22 10.65
CA GLN A 21 6.04 3.31 12.07
C GLN A 21 5.74 1.95 12.71
N THR A 22 5.91 0.85 11.97
CA THR A 22 5.77 -0.49 12.52
C THR A 22 6.96 -0.84 13.41
N ARG A 23 6.72 -1.65 14.44
CA ARG A 23 7.80 -2.07 15.34
C ARG A 23 8.82 -2.88 14.54
N GLU A 24 10.11 -2.77 14.89
CA GLU A 24 11.18 -3.51 14.22
C GLU A 24 10.91 -5.02 14.19
N ASP A 25 10.37 -5.57 15.28
CA ASP A 25 9.95 -6.99 15.37
C ASP A 25 8.93 -7.37 14.28
N ASP A 26 7.98 -6.48 14.00
CA ASP A 26 6.91 -6.70 13.02
C ASP A 26 7.45 -6.57 11.60
N CYS A 27 8.38 -5.62 11.37
CA CYS A 27 9.08 -5.47 10.09
C CYS A 27 9.90 -6.72 9.74
N VAL A 28 10.62 -7.29 10.71
CA VAL A 28 11.40 -8.53 10.52
C VAL A 28 10.47 -9.70 10.20
N ALA A 29 9.35 -9.82 10.91
CA ALA A 29 8.37 -10.88 10.66
C ALA A 29 7.74 -10.77 9.26
N ILE A 30 7.42 -9.55 8.81
CA ILE A 30 6.90 -9.30 7.45
C ILE A 30 7.98 -9.61 6.42
N HIS A 31 9.23 -9.22 6.66
CA HIS A 31 10.36 -9.51 5.77
C HIS A 31 10.58 -11.03 5.60
N GLU A 32 10.61 -11.78 6.71
CA GLU A 32 10.70 -13.25 6.65
C GLU A 32 9.50 -13.88 5.93
N ALA A 33 8.30 -13.36 6.17
CA ALA A 33 7.09 -13.82 5.51
C ALA A 33 7.07 -13.52 4.01
N MET A 34 7.62 -12.37 3.58
CA MET A 34 7.75 -11.98 2.17
C MET A 34 8.79 -12.82 1.44
N GLU A 35 9.94 -13.08 2.07
CA GLU A 35 11.00 -13.93 1.51
C GLU A 35 10.54 -15.39 1.35
N GLN A 36 9.95 -15.97 2.40
CA GLN A 36 9.62 -17.39 2.41
C GLN A 36 8.20 -17.70 1.91
N GLN A 37 7.37 -16.67 1.67
CA GLN A 37 5.93 -16.81 1.38
C GLN A 37 5.19 -17.74 2.36
N THR A 38 5.68 -17.79 3.61
CA THR A 38 5.14 -18.65 4.67
C THR A 38 5.20 -17.92 6.00
N ILE A 39 4.22 -18.21 6.87
CA ILE A 39 4.14 -17.64 8.21
C ILE A 39 4.07 -18.78 9.22
N SER A 40 4.99 -18.77 10.18
CA SER A 40 4.96 -19.70 11.31
C SER A 40 4.17 -19.08 12.47
N ILE A 41 3.17 -19.80 12.96
CA ILE A 41 2.35 -19.37 14.09
C ILE A 41 2.54 -20.37 15.21
N ALA A 42 3.08 -19.88 16.32
CA ALA A 42 3.18 -20.62 17.57
C ALA A 42 2.14 -20.10 18.56
N LYS A 43 1.15 -20.93 18.92
CA LYS A 43 0.16 -20.58 19.94
C LYS A 43 -0.27 -21.81 20.74
N ALA A 44 -0.34 -21.65 22.07
CA ALA A 44 -0.80 -22.70 22.99
C ALA A 44 -0.05 -24.04 22.83
N GLY A 45 1.26 -23.99 22.54
CA GLY A 45 2.10 -25.18 22.35
C GLY A 45 1.98 -25.84 20.96
N ILE A 46 1.16 -25.29 20.06
CA ILE A 46 1.06 -25.75 18.67
C ILE A 46 1.82 -24.76 17.80
N THR A 47 2.80 -25.27 17.07
CA THR A 47 3.49 -24.54 16.01
C THR A 47 3.01 -25.07 14.67
N THR A 48 2.48 -24.18 13.83
CA THR A 48 2.03 -24.53 12.47
C THR A 48 2.54 -23.50 11.49
N THR A 49 3.05 -23.97 10.37
CA THR A 49 3.46 -23.13 9.24
C THR A 49 2.33 -23.09 8.25
N LEU A 50 1.91 -21.89 7.87
CA LEU A 50 0.90 -21.67 6.83
C LEU A 50 1.56 -20.99 5.63
N ASN A 51 1.17 -21.43 4.44
CA ASN A 51 1.56 -20.75 3.21
C ASN A 51 0.76 -19.45 3.07
N PHE A 52 1.41 -18.44 2.50
CA PHE A 52 0.85 -17.11 2.31
C PHE A 52 1.18 -16.58 0.90
N PRO A 53 0.55 -17.12 -0.15
CA PRO A 53 0.60 -16.52 -1.47
C PRO A 53 -0.33 -15.30 -1.51
N CYS A 54 0.19 -14.12 -1.17
CA CYS A 54 -0.53 -12.87 -1.40
C CYS A 54 0.42 -11.80 -1.93
N SER A 55 -0.15 -10.77 -2.56
CA SER A 55 0.59 -9.56 -2.92
C SER A 55 0.57 -8.57 -1.75
N VAL A 56 1.72 -7.98 -1.42
CA VAL A 56 1.82 -6.95 -0.38
C VAL A 56 1.85 -5.57 -1.03
N LEU A 57 0.97 -4.69 -0.57
CA LEU A 57 0.96 -3.27 -0.91
C LEU A 57 1.29 -2.49 0.36
N ALA A 58 2.39 -1.75 0.35
CA ALA A 58 2.82 -0.96 1.51
C ALA A 58 2.84 0.54 1.18
N SER A 59 2.45 1.35 2.16
CA SER A 59 2.57 2.80 2.15
C SER A 59 3.49 3.22 3.29
N ALA A 60 4.45 4.09 3.00
CA ALA A 60 5.42 4.60 3.96
C ALA A 60 5.65 6.09 3.77
N ASN A 61 5.93 6.78 4.87
CA ASN A 61 6.28 8.20 4.84
C ASN A 61 7.78 8.39 4.69
N LEU A 62 8.17 9.54 4.12
CA LEU A 62 9.57 9.96 4.08
C LEU A 62 9.98 10.54 5.44
N VAL A 63 11.20 10.22 5.87
CA VAL A 63 11.72 10.58 7.21
C VAL A 63 11.74 12.09 7.43
N PHE A 64 12.07 12.85 6.39
CA PHE A 64 12.30 14.29 6.47
C PHE A 64 11.17 15.13 5.84
N GLY A 65 10.03 14.52 5.50
CA GLY A 65 8.92 15.19 4.82
C GLY A 65 9.11 15.27 3.31
N PRO A 66 9.63 16.37 2.71
CA PRO A 66 9.86 16.45 1.27
C PRO A 66 11.01 15.54 0.81
N TRP A 67 10.89 15.02 -0.40
CA TRP A 67 11.96 14.25 -1.03
C TRP A 67 13.18 15.15 -1.29
N ASP A 68 14.31 14.84 -0.66
CA ASP A 68 15.58 15.54 -0.87
C ASP A 68 16.46 14.74 -1.85
N GLU A 69 16.70 15.27 -3.04
CA GLU A 69 17.53 14.60 -4.06
C GLU A 69 18.99 14.43 -3.62
N THR A 70 19.47 15.21 -2.66
CA THR A 70 20.84 15.09 -2.14
C THR A 70 21.02 13.92 -1.19
N LYS A 71 19.95 13.47 -0.53
CA LYS A 71 19.97 12.41 0.47
C LYS A 71 19.65 11.02 -0.07
N GLY A 72 19.21 10.91 -1.33
CA GLY A 72 19.04 9.62 -2.02
C GLY A 72 18.31 8.57 -1.18
N GLU A 73 19.06 7.54 -0.74
CA GLU A 73 18.61 6.41 0.07
C GLU A 73 18.28 6.77 1.53
N ASP A 74 18.91 7.80 2.10
CA ASP A 74 18.68 8.26 3.48
C ASP A 74 17.31 8.94 3.68
N ASN A 75 16.53 9.15 2.61
CA ASN A 75 15.18 9.67 2.71
C ASN A 75 14.16 8.63 3.21
N ILE A 76 14.52 7.34 3.14
CA ILE A 76 13.64 6.20 3.39
C ILE A 76 14.18 5.40 4.57
N ASP A 77 13.36 5.21 5.61
CA ASP A 77 13.72 4.40 6.78
C ASP A 77 13.37 2.91 6.57
N PHE A 78 13.92 2.30 5.52
CA PHE A 78 13.82 0.85 5.30
C PHE A 78 15.18 0.20 5.21
N MET A 79 15.27 -1.01 5.74
CA MET A 79 16.41 -1.87 5.48
C MET A 79 16.53 -2.12 3.96
N PRO A 80 17.74 -2.02 3.37
CA PRO A 80 17.95 -2.27 1.94
C PRO A 80 17.48 -3.66 1.48
N THR A 81 17.49 -4.64 2.38
CA THR A 81 16.98 -6.00 2.12
C THR A 81 15.47 -6.00 1.85
N ILE A 82 14.68 -5.25 2.63
CA ILE A 82 13.24 -5.12 2.43
C ILE A 82 12.94 -4.44 1.09
N LEU A 83 13.68 -3.37 0.76
CA LEU A 83 13.51 -2.67 -0.52
C LEU A 83 13.79 -3.57 -1.72
N SER A 84 14.76 -4.48 -1.62
CA SER A 84 15.07 -5.44 -2.68
C SER A 84 13.99 -6.51 -2.89
N HIS A 85 13.12 -6.76 -1.91
CA HIS A 85 12.01 -7.71 -2.04
C HIS A 85 10.77 -7.11 -2.69
N PHE A 86 10.68 -5.78 -2.79
CA PHE A 86 9.58 -5.14 -3.48
C PHE A 86 9.84 -5.14 -4.99
N ASP A 87 8.92 -5.72 -5.76
CA ASP A 87 8.99 -5.75 -7.22
C ASP A 87 8.86 -4.35 -7.84
N THR A 88 8.10 -3.45 -7.19
CA THR A 88 7.85 -2.10 -7.70
C THR A 88 7.75 -1.10 -6.56
N ILE A 89 8.53 -0.03 -6.68
CA ILE A 89 8.59 1.06 -5.69
C ILE A 89 8.18 2.35 -6.39
N PHE A 90 7.16 3.03 -5.85
CA PHE A 90 6.68 4.31 -6.35
C PHE A 90 7.01 5.41 -5.35
N ILE A 91 7.69 6.46 -5.81
CA ILE A 91 7.94 7.67 -5.01
C ILE A 91 6.96 8.75 -5.47
N ILE A 92 6.06 9.14 -4.58
CA ILE A 92 5.12 10.24 -4.82
C ILE A 92 5.78 11.53 -4.33
N LYS A 93 6.31 12.32 -5.27
CA LYS A 93 6.87 13.66 -4.97
C LYS A 93 5.78 14.72 -5.15
N ASP A 94 5.71 15.63 -4.18
CA ASP A 94 4.88 16.83 -4.29
C ASP A 94 5.69 17.96 -4.94
N GLU A 95 5.24 18.42 -6.11
CA GLU A 95 5.86 19.53 -6.85
C GLU A 95 4.96 20.76 -6.77
N HIS A 96 5.52 21.88 -6.31
CA HIS A 96 4.78 23.14 -6.16
C HIS A 96 4.42 23.72 -7.54
N ASN A 97 3.23 23.41 -8.05
CA ASN A 97 2.74 23.91 -9.33
C ASN A 97 1.36 24.55 -9.16
N LYS A 98 1.34 25.88 -9.20
CA LYS A 98 0.11 26.68 -9.02
C LYS A 98 -1.03 26.29 -9.98
N GLU A 99 -0.72 25.92 -11.22
CA GLU A 99 -1.74 25.55 -12.20
C GLU A 99 -2.36 24.19 -11.86
N ARG A 100 -1.52 23.20 -11.50
CA ARG A 100 -1.94 21.89 -11.03
C ARG A 100 -2.73 21.98 -9.73
N ASP A 101 -2.24 22.76 -8.77
CA ASP A 101 -2.89 22.97 -7.48
C ASP A 101 -4.27 23.62 -7.65
N LEU A 102 -4.39 24.58 -8.56
CA LEU A 102 -5.66 25.23 -8.88
C LEU A 102 -6.63 24.27 -9.58
N MET A 103 -6.15 23.40 -10.47
CA MET A 103 -6.96 22.34 -11.07
C MET A 103 -7.45 21.33 -10.02
N LEU A 104 -6.56 20.87 -9.14
CA LEU A 104 -6.88 19.94 -8.05
C LEU A 104 -7.87 20.57 -7.07
N ALA A 105 -7.65 21.80 -6.64
CA ALA A 105 -8.55 22.52 -5.76
C ALA A 105 -9.94 22.68 -6.38
N LYS A 106 -10.02 23.07 -7.66
CA LYS A 106 -11.30 23.12 -8.39
C LYS A 106 -11.97 21.76 -8.43
N HIS A 107 -11.24 20.69 -8.72
CA HIS A 107 -11.77 19.33 -8.75
C HIS A 107 -12.33 18.90 -7.39
N VAL A 108 -11.59 19.12 -6.30
CA VAL A 108 -12.01 18.80 -4.92
C VAL A 108 -13.25 19.61 -4.52
N ILE A 109 -13.31 20.89 -4.87
CA ILE A 109 -14.47 21.75 -4.63
C ILE A 109 -15.68 21.24 -5.41
N THR A 110 -15.53 20.94 -6.70
CA THR A 110 -16.61 20.39 -7.54
C THR A 110 -17.12 19.08 -6.97
N LEU A 111 -16.24 18.17 -6.54
CA LEU A 111 -16.65 16.92 -5.89
C LEU A 111 -17.46 17.16 -4.60
N HIS A 112 -17.06 18.12 -3.76
CA HIS A 112 -17.81 18.43 -2.53
C HIS A 112 -19.17 19.07 -2.83
N LEU A 113 -19.27 19.92 -3.86
CA LEU A 113 -20.54 20.52 -4.29
C LEU A 113 -21.47 19.48 -4.95
N CYS A 114 -20.93 18.58 -5.77
CA CYS A 114 -21.64 17.46 -6.36
C CYS A 114 -21.99 16.37 -5.33
N ALA A 115 -21.24 16.21 -4.24
CA ALA A 115 -21.63 15.29 -3.17
C ALA A 115 -22.94 15.72 -2.47
N GLN A 116 -23.24 17.03 -2.45
CA GLN A 116 -24.52 17.56 -1.97
C GLN A 116 -25.63 17.51 -3.03
N THR A 117 -25.27 17.35 -4.31
CA THR A 117 -26.18 17.39 -5.44
C THR A 117 -25.95 16.12 -6.26
N GLN A 118 -26.67 15.03 -5.95
CA GLN A 118 -26.55 13.70 -6.58
C GLN A 118 -26.75 13.74 -8.11
N THR A 119 -25.86 14.33 -8.88
CA THR A 119 -25.80 14.26 -10.34
C THR A 119 -24.54 15.00 -10.79
N GLN A 120 -23.51 14.24 -11.12
CA GLN A 120 -22.82 14.36 -12.40
C GLN A 120 -21.87 13.17 -12.53
N ALA A 121 -22.43 12.09 -13.10
CA ALA A 121 -21.64 11.06 -13.73
C ALA A 121 -20.84 11.73 -14.85
N VAL A 122 -19.53 11.77 -14.71
CA VAL A 122 -18.64 12.00 -15.84
C VAL A 122 -18.76 10.73 -16.69
N GLU A 123 -19.36 10.89 -17.87
CA GLU A 123 -19.43 9.84 -18.89
C GLU A 123 -18.01 9.33 -19.23
N GLU A 124 -17.89 8.03 -19.47
CA GLU A 124 -16.67 7.21 -19.68
C GLU A 124 -16.09 6.46 -18.46
N GLU A 125 -16.83 6.30 -17.37
CA GLU A 125 -16.41 5.37 -16.30
C GLU A 125 -16.74 3.92 -16.69
N VAL A 126 -15.73 3.07 -16.83
CA VAL A 126 -15.94 1.61 -16.94
C VAL A 126 -16.62 1.15 -15.66
N ASP A 127 -17.79 0.50 -15.79
CA ASP A 127 -18.53 -0.01 -14.64
C ASP A 127 -17.62 -0.91 -13.77
N LEU A 128 -17.48 -0.53 -12.50
CA LEU A 128 -16.68 -1.23 -11.50
C LEU A 128 -17.06 -2.72 -11.42
N ILE A 129 -18.33 -3.06 -11.64
CA ILE A 129 -18.80 -4.45 -11.63
C ILE A 129 -18.20 -5.22 -12.82
N LYS A 130 -18.09 -4.58 -13.98
CA LYS A 130 -17.51 -5.17 -15.18
C LYS A 130 -16.00 -5.37 -15.01
N MET A 131 -15.28 -4.41 -14.42
CA MET A 131 -13.85 -4.56 -14.11
C MET A 131 -13.59 -5.68 -13.10
N LYS A 132 -14.37 -5.75 -12.02
CA LYS A 132 -14.23 -6.85 -11.03
C LYS A 132 -14.44 -8.22 -11.66
N LYS A 133 -15.46 -8.36 -12.52
CA LYS A 133 -15.71 -9.62 -13.24
C LYS A 133 -14.59 -9.96 -14.22
N PHE A 134 -14.00 -8.97 -14.86
CA PHE A 134 -12.87 -9.18 -15.78
C PHE A 134 -11.63 -9.67 -15.03
N ILE A 135 -11.27 -9.04 -13.91
CA ILE A 135 -10.12 -9.44 -13.08
C ILE A 135 -10.30 -10.88 -12.55
N ALA A 136 -11.53 -11.26 -12.15
CA ALA A 136 -11.80 -12.61 -11.67
C ALA A 136 -11.88 -13.68 -12.78
N TYR A 137 -12.02 -13.27 -14.03
CA TYR A 137 -12.07 -14.18 -15.18
C TYR A 137 -10.68 -14.53 -15.72
N CYS A 138 -9.74 -13.58 -15.65
CA CYS A 138 -8.33 -13.77 -16.01
C CYS A 138 -7.62 -14.68 -14.99
#